data_AF-J3DT25-F1
#
_entry.id   AF-J3DT25-F1
#
_cell.length_a   1.000
_cell.length_b   1.000
_cell.length_c   1.000
_cell.angle_alpha   90.00
_cell.angle_beta   90.00
_cell.angle_gamma   90.00
#
_symmetry.space_group_name_H-M   'P 1'
#
loop_
_entity.id
_entity.type
_entity.pdbx_description
1 polymer ?
#
loop_
_entity_poly.entity_id
_entity_poly.type
_entity_poly.pdbx_seq_one_letter_code
_entity_poly.pdbx_strand_id
1 'polypeptide(L)'
;ACRNGGLQQHHCEVATLCAELAELLQRCGQPAAADNLQEEVERVIHATAANYSSMYQDVANQRRTEISYLLGHACQVATRHQLNLPHLKQLQQRLVAHLHSLGLPSD
;
A
#
# COMPACT_ATOMS: atom_id res chain seq x y z
N ALA A 1 9.01 2.58 15.66
CA ALA A 1 9.06 1.31 14.89
C ALA A 1 7.66 0.72 14.84
N CYS A 2 7.07 0.54 13.65
CA CYS A 2 5.72 0.01 13.49
C CYS A 2 5.80 -1.42 12.95
N ARG A 3 5.29 -2.40 13.70
CA ARG A 3 5.10 -3.78 13.23
C ARG A 3 3.77 -3.87 12.50
N ASN A 4 3.55 -4.92 11.70
CA ASN A 4 2.33 -5.08 10.92
C ASN A 4 1.05 -4.99 11.78
N GLY A 5 1.08 -5.54 13.01
CA GLY A 5 -0.04 -5.47 13.95
C GLY A 5 -0.40 -4.05 14.39
N GLY A 6 0.53 -3.09 14.29
CA GLY A 6 0.26 -1.67 14.55
C GLY A 6 -0.80 -1.08 13.62
N LEU A 7 -1.00 -1.67 12.43
CA LEU A 7 -2.03 -1.23 11.49
C LEU A 7 -3.46 -1.39 12.04
N GLN A 8 -3.68 -2.20 13.07
CA GLN A 8 -4.99 -2.32 13.72
C GLN A 8 -5.48 -1.01 14.35
N GLN A 9 -4.55 -0.14 14.77
CA GLN A 9 -4.89 1.20 15.28
C GLN A 9 -5.36 2.16 14.16
N HIS A 10 -5.21 1.77 12.90
CA HIS A 10 -5.50 2.56 11.71
C HIS A 10 -6.54 1.88 10.79
N HIS A 11 -7.44 1.08 11.37
CA HIS A 11 -8.44 0.29 10.63
C HIS A 11 -9.24 1.11 9.60
N CYS A 12 -9.63 2.36 9.90
CA CYS A 12 -10.33 3.21 8.94
C CYS A 12 -9.48 3.49 7.69
N GLU A 13 -8.20 3.84 7.87
CA GLU A 13 -7.29 4.12 6.74
C GLU A 13 -7.05 2.85 5.92
N VAL A 14 -6.88 1.70 6.59
CA VAL A 14 -6.73 0.40 5.90
C VAL A 14 -7.97 0.06 5.07
N ALA A 15 -9.18 0.20 5.64
CA ALA A 15 -10.43 -0.09 4.94
C ALA A 15 -10.63 0.84 3.73
N THR A 16 -10.35 2.14 3.87
CA THR A 16 -10.42 3.10 2.76
C THR A 16 -9.47 2.73 1.61
N LEU A 17 -8.24 2.36 1.93
CA LEU A 17 -7.26 1.93 0.92
C LEU A 17 -7.66 0.62 0.25
N CYS A 18 -8.22 -0.33 1.01
CA CYS A 18 -8.73 -1.59 0.45
C CYS A 18 -9.90 -1.33 -0.52
N ALA A 19 -10.81 -0.42 -0.19
CA ALA A 19 -11.93 -0.07 -1.06
C ALA A 19 -11.46 0.52 -2.40
N GLU A 20 -10.51 1.47 -2.38
CA GLU A 20 -9.94 2.04 -3.61
C GLU A 20 -9.16 0.99 -4.42
N LEU A 21 -8.43 0.10 -3.75
CA LEU A 21 -7.70 -0.97 -4.42
C LEU A 21 -8.64 -2.01 -5.04
N ALA A 22 -9.75 -2.33 -4.38
CA ALA A 22 -10.79 -3.20 -4.92
C ALA A 22 -11.44 -2.59 -6.18
N GLU A 23 -11.74 -1.29 -6.18
CA GLU A 23 -12.23 -0.58 -7.37
C GLU A 23 -11.25 -0.68 -8.53
N LEU A 24 -9.95 -0.48 -8.26
CA LEU A 24 -8.89 -0.64 -9.26
C LEU A 24 -8.87 -2.07 -9.84
N LEU A 25 -8.91 -3.08 -8.99
CA LEU A 25 -8.88 -4.49 -9.40
C LEU A 25 -10.08 -4.86 -10.26
N GLN A 26 -11.29 -4.40 -9.90
CA GLN A 26 -12.49 -4.61 -10.71
C GLN A 26 -12.32 -4.01 -12.11
N ARG A 27 -11.81 -2.79 -12.19
CA ARG A 27 -11.59 -2.08 -13.47
C ARG A 27 -10.49 -2.70 -14.33
N CYS A 28 -9.51 -3.33 -13.70
CA CYS A 28 -8.48 -4.12 -14.36
C CYS A 28 -8.95 -5.51 -14.82
N GLY A 29 -10.24 -5.84 -14.66
CA GLY A 29 -10.78 -7.16 -15.03
C GLY A 29 -10.39 -8.28 -14.06
N GLN A 30 -10.08 -7.94 -12.81
CA GLN A 30 -9.72 -8.88 -11.73
C GLN A 30 -10.74 -8.86 -10.58
N PRO A 31 -12.04 -9.06 -10.83
CA PRO A 31 -13.07 -8.97 -9.79
C PRO A 31 -12.89 -10.01 -8.68
N ALA A 32 -12.35 -11.19 -9.00
CA ALA A 32 -12.08 -12.23 -8.00
C ALA A 32 -10.99 -11.82 -6.99
N ALA A 33 -10.03 -10.97 -7.39
CA ALA A 33 -9.01 -10.44 -6.49
C ALA A 33 -9.52 -9.26 -5.64
N ALA A 34 -10.57 -8.58 -6.10
CA ALA A 34 -11.24 -7.53 -5.35
C ALA A 34 -12.15 -8.09 -4.25
N ASP A 35 -12.65 -9.32 -4.45
CA ASP A 35 -13.56 -9.98 -3.52
C ASP A 35 -12.86 -10.26 -2.17
N ASN A 36 -13.51 -9.86 -1.07
CA ASN A 36 -13.01 -9.99 0.30
C ASN A 36 -11.59 -9.44 0.55
N LEU A 37 -11.13 -8.48 -0.28
CA LEU A 37 -9.77 -7.93 -0.18
C LEU A 37 -9.46 -7.37 1.22
N GLN A 38 -10.40 -6.66 1.83
CA GLN A 38 -10.22 -6.11 3.18
C GLN A 38 -10.03 -7.23 4.21
N GLU A 39 -10.85 -8.27 4.18
CA GLU A 39 -10.76 -9.40 5.10
C GLU A 39 -9.41 -10.12 4.95
N GLU A 40 -8.94 -10.29 3.72
CA GLU A 40 -7.62 -10.88 3.44
C GLU A 40 -6.48 -10.01 3.98
N VAL A 41 -6.58 -8.68 3.83
CA VAL A 41 -5.60 -7.74 4.39
C VAL A 41 -5.60 -7.81 5.92
N GLU A 42 -6.77 -7.82 6.56
CA GLU A 42 -6.90 -7.96 8.02
C GLU A 42 -6.33 -9.29 8.51
N ARG A 43 -6.62 -10.39 7.81
CA ARG A 43 -6.08 -11.72 8.10
C ARG A 43 -4.55 -11.72 8.07
N VAL A 44 -3.94 -11.08 7.06
CA VAL A 44 -2.48 -10.97 6.96
C VAL A 44 -1.91 -10.09 8.07
N ILE A 45 -2.55 -8.97 8.42
CA ILE A 45 -2.14 -8.11 9.54
C ILE A 45 -2.11 -8.91 10.84
N HIS A 46 -3.15 -9.70 11.12
CA HIS A 46 -3.22 -10.56 12.29
C HIS A 46 -2.16 -11.67 12.27
N ALA A 47 -2.06 -12.41 11.17
CA ALA A 47 -1.13 -13.53 11.04
C ALA A 47 0.34 -13.11 11.13
N THR A 48 0.65 -11.86 10.75
CA THR A 48 2.01 -11.32 10.75
C THR A 48 2.21 -10.20 11.76
N ALA A 49 1.34 -10.10 12.78
CA ALA A 49 1.27 -8.94 13.68
C ALA A 49 2.61 -8.57 14.35
N ALA A 50 3.42 -9.58 14.68
CA ALA A 50 4.74 -9.39 15.30
C ALA A 50 5.85 -9.05 14.29
N ASN A 51 5.61 -9.08 12.99
CA ASN A 51 6.64 -8.91 11.97
C ASN A 51 6.77 -7.45 11.53
N TYR A 52 7.93 -7.12 10.98
CA TYR A 52 8.12 -5.89 10.20
C TYR A 52 7.92 -6.21 8.72
N SER A 53 7.27 -5.31 7.98
CA SER A 53 7.16 -5.43 6.52
C SER A 53 8.54 -5.39 5.85
N SER A 54 8.68 -6.00 4.68
CA SER A 54 9.95 -5.95 3.93
C SER A 54 10.37 -4.52 3.64
N MET A 55 9.42 -3.69 3.18
CA MET A 55 9.68 -2.27 2.91
C MET A 55 10.14 -1.50 4.16
N TYR A 56 9.59 -1.81 5.34
CA TYR A 56 10.09 -1.22 6.59
C TYR A 56 11.55 -1.61 6.84
N GLN A 57 11.90 -2.88 6.60
CA GLN A 57 13.27 -3.37 6.77
C GLN A 57 14.22 -2.72 5.76
N ASP A 58 13.80 -2.50 4.52
CA ASP A 58 14.61 -1.80 3.51
C ASP A 58 14.91 -0.36 3.94
N VAL A 59 13.90 0.38 4.39
CA VAL A 59 14.07 1.75 4.91
C VAL A 59 14.98 1.77 6.14
N ALA A 60 14.75 0.85 7.09
CA ALA A 60 15.56 0.76 8.31
C ALA A 60 17.04 0.42 8.01
N ASN A 61 17.30 -0.32 6.93
CA ASN A 61 18.65 -0.68 6.48
C ASN A 61 19.20 0.27 5.40
N GLN A 62 18.55 1.41 5.13
CA GLN A 62 18.91 2.38 4.10
C GLN A 62 19.08 1.77 2.69
N ARG A 63 18.21 0.82 2.35
CA ARG A 63 18.18 0.16 1.03
C ARG A 63 17.07 0.76 0.17
N ARG A 64 17.21 0.60 -1.15
CA ARG A 64 16.15 0.91 -2.11
C ARG A 64 14.92 0.06 -1.81
N THR A 65 13.75 0.67 -1.91
CA THR A 65 12.45 -0.02 -1.75
C THR A 65 11.85 -0.35 -3.12
N GLU A 66 10.89 -1.27 -3.16
CA GLU A 66 10.14 -1.63 -4.37
C GLU A 66 8.88 -0.77 -4.59
N ILE A 67 8.84 0.45 -4.03
CA ILE A 67 7.65 1.32 -4.05
C ILE A 67 7.08 1.54 -5.46
N SER A 68 7.95 1.74 -6.46
CA SER A 68 7.53 1.98 -7.85
C SER A 68 6.81 0.80 -8.47
N TYR A 69 7.22 -0.42 -8.14
CA TYR A 69 6.60 -1.65 -8.65
C TYR A 69 5.31 -2.00 -7.94
N LEU A 70 5.15 -1.55 -6.69
CA LEU A 70 3.94 -1.80 -5.89
C LEU A 70 2.92 -0.67 -6.04
N LEU A 71 3.06 0.37 -5.23
CA LEU A 71 2.08 1.46 -5.15
C LEU A 71 2.21 2.42 -6.35
N GLY A 72 3.43 2.59 -6.87
CA GLY A 72 3.68 3.34 -8.10
C GLY A 72 2.93 2.75 -9.30
N HIS A 73 3.05 1.45 -9.51
CA HIS A 73 2.34 0.73 -10.56
C HIS A 73 0.82 0.85 -10.39
N ALA A 74 0.28 0.62 -9.17
CA ALA A 74 -1.15 0.76 -8.91
C ALA A 74 -1.69 2.16 -9.27
N CYS A 75 -0.98 3.22 -8.86
CA CYS A 75 -1.36 4.61 -9.18
C CYS A 75 -1.26 4.92 -10.69
N GLN A 76 -0.26 4.36 -11.38
CA GLN A 76 -0.15 4.49 -12.84
C GLN A 76 -1.30 3.79 -13.56
N VAL A 77 -1.67 2.58 -13.13
CA VAL A 77 -2.80 1.83 -13.69
C VAL A 77 -4.12 2.57 -13.45
N ALA A 78 -4.33 3.11 -12.25
CA ALA A 78 -5.50 3.95 -11.95
C ALA A 78 -5.60 5.15 -12.89
N THR A 79 -4.47 5.82 -13.15
CA THR A 79 -4.39 6.95 -14.10
C THR A 79 -4.75 6.51 -15.52
N ARG A 80 -4.26 5.36 -15.99
CA ARG A 80 -4.58 4.82 -17.32
C ARG A 80 -6.07 4.52 -17.48
N HIS A 81 -6.71 4.01 -16.43
CA HIS A 81 -8.14 3.75 -16.39
C HIS A 81 -8.99 4.98 -16.05
N GLN A 82 -8.36 6.16 -15.86
CA GLN A 82 -9.04 7.41 -15.50
C GLN A 82 -9.84 7.29 -14.19
N LEU A 83 -9.36 6.46 -13.26
CA LEU A 83 -9.95 6.28 -11.94
C LEU A 83 -9.38 7.30 -10.96
N ASN A 84 -10.27 7.90 -10.18
CA ASN A 84 -9.90 8.82 -9.13
C ASN A 84 -9.77 8.06 -7.80
N LEU A 85 -8.54 7.68 -7.44
CA LEU A 85 -8.21 6.98 -6.19
C LEU A 85 -7.36 7.91 -5.30
N PRO A 86 -7.98 8.93 -4.68
CA PRO A 86 -7.27 9.98 -3.96
C PRO A 86 -6.47 9.47 -2.75
N HIS A 87 -6.96 8.46 -2.02
CA HIS A 87 -6.28 7.99 -0.81
C HIS A 87 -5.03 7.18 -1.14
N LEU A 88 -5.07 6.31 -2.16
CA LEU A 88 -3.89 5.60 -2.67
C LEU A 88 -2.84 6.58 -3.21
N LYS A 89 -3.26 7.60 -3.94
CA LYS A 89 -2.36 8.64 -4.46
C LYS A 89 -1.73 9.45 -3.32
N GLN A 90 -2.51 9.82 -2.31
CA GLN A 90 -2.01 10.54 -1.14
C GLN A 90 -1.01 9.68 -0.34
N LEU A 91 -1.28 8.39 -0.18
CA LEU A 91 -0.36 7.45 0.48
C LEU A 91 0.96 7.35 -0.29
N GLN A 92 0.90 7.22 -1.62
CA GLN A 92 2.08 7.20 -2.48
C GLN A 92 2.94 8.45 -2.29
N GLN A 93 2.31 9.62 -2.35
CA GLN A 93 3.02 10.91 -2.20
C GLN A 93 3.66 11.06 -0.83
N ARG A 94 2.95 10.70 0.25
CA ARG A 94 3.48 10.71 1.62
C ARG A 94 4.69 9.80 1.75
N LEU A 95 4.63 8.60 1.16
CA LEU A 95 5.71 7.63 1.21
C LEU A 95 6.93 8.10 0.40
N VAL A 96 6.74 8.62 -0.82
CA VAL A 96 7.82 9.19 -1.63
C VAL A 96 8.51 10.34 -0.90
N ALA A 97 7.73 11.27 -0.32
CA ALA A 97 8.29 12.38 0.46
C ALA A 97 9.10 11.88 1.67
N HIS A 98 8.62 10.83 2.34
CA HIS A 98 9.34 10.21 3.45
C HIS A 98 10.67 9.58 2.99
N LEU A 99 10.68 8.82 1.90
CA LEU A 99 11.91 8.24 1.35
C LEU A 99 12.93 9.30 0.95
N HIS A 100 12.49 10.36 0.27
CA HIS A 100 13.34 11.50 -0.08
C HIS A 100 13.93 12.21 1.15
N SER A 101 13.14 12.37 2.22
CA SER A 101 13.64 12.97 3.47
C SER A 101 14.76 12.15 4.12
N LEU A 102 14.82 10.86 3.81
CA LEU A 102 15.85 9.92 4.27
C LEU A 102 17.00 9.75 3.27
N GLY A 103 16.97 10.45 2.13
CA GLY A 103 17.95 10.29 1.05
C GLY A 103 17.83 8.97 0.27
N LEU A 104 16.69 8.28 0.37
CA LEU A 104 16.44 7.01 -0.32
C LEU A 104 15.75 7.23 -1.67
N PRO A 105 16.07 6.40 -2.68
CA PRO A 105 15.40 6.42 -3.98
C PRO A 105 13.93 6.03 -3.85
N SER A 106 13.09 6.65 -4.67
CA SER A 106 11.64 6.43 -4.72
C SER A 106 11.13 6.04 -6.12
N ASP A 107 12.06 5.80 -7.04
CA ASP A 107 11.87 5.47 -8.45
C ASP A 107 12.03 3.97 -8.72
#